data_AF-A0A6P3VA05-F1
#
_entry.id   AF-A0A6P3VA05-F1
#
_cell.length_a   1.000
_cell.length_b   1.000
_cell.length_c   1.000
_cell.angle_alpha   90.00
_cell.angle_beta   90.00
_cell.angle_gamma   90.00
#
_symmetry.space_group_name_H-M   'P 1'
#
loop_
_entity.id
_entity.type
_entity.pdbx_description
1 polymer ?
#
loop_
_entity_poly.entity_id
_entity_poly.type
_entity_poly.pdbx_seq_one_letter_code
_entity_poly.pdbx_strand_id
1 'polypeptide(L)' 'MSSLSEYALCMSHLSTQLFSEAARPTDLKSMKVVTLFSEQPMAKKKETCDWYPNHNTYFALMGTLRFLGL' A
#
# COMPACT_ATOMS: atom_id res chain seq x y z
N MET A 1 20.55 10.22 29.36
CA MET A 1 19.17 10.07 28.87
C MET A 1 18.34 9.60 30.05
N SER A 2 17.45 10.43 30.58
CA SER A 2 16.53 10.01 31.64
C SER A 2 15.67 8.87 31.08
N SER A 3 15.76 7.69 31.69
CA SER A 3 14.91 6.54 31.38
C SER A 3 13.43 6.95 31.49
N LEU A 4 12.59 6.49 30.56
CA LEU A 4 11.14 6.69 30.63
C LEU A 4 10.62 6.17 31.99
N SER A 5 9.68 6.90 32.58
CA SER A 5 8.91 6.41 33.73
C SER A 5 8.10 5.18 33.31
N GLU A 6 7.94 4.21 34.21
CA GLU A 6 7.11 3.02 34.01
C GLU A 6 5.68 3.39 33.58
N TYR A 7 5.13 4.47 34.14
CA TYR A 7 3.81 4.98 33.75
C TYR A 7 3.76 5.39 32.27
N ALA A 8 4.82 6.01 31.75
CA ALA A 8 4.87 6.43 30.36
C ALA A 8 4.93 5.23 29.40
N LEU A 9 5.57 4.13 29.80
CA LEU A 9 5.54 2.87 29.05
C LEU A 9 4.14 2.23 29.07
N CYS A 10 3.45 2.22 30.21
CA CYS A 10 2.07 1.74 30.27
C CYS A 10 1.14 2.56 29.35
N MET A 11 1.27 3.88 29.35
CA MET A 11 0.46 4.75 28.49
C MET A 11 0.76 4.55 27.00
N SER A 12 2.02 4.31 26.60
CA SER A 12 2.36 4.02 25.20
C SER A 12 1.87 2.65 24.73
N HIS A 13 1.89 1.63 25.61
CA HIS A 13 1.27 0.34 25.31
C HIS A 13 -0.25 0.44 25.17
N LEU A 14 -0.91 1.21 26.04
CA LEU A 14 -2.36 1.44 25.95
C LEU A 14 -2.74 2.18 24.66
N SER A 15 -2.00 3.22 24.27
CA SER A 15 -2.29 3.96 23.04
C SER A 15 -2.10 3.10 21.79
N THR A 16 -1.02 2.33 21.71
CA THR A 16 -0.75 1.44 20.56
C THR A 16 -1.82 0.35 20.42
N GLN A 17 -2.33 -0.18 21.53
CA GLN A 17 -3.43 -1.14 21.50
C GLN A 17 -4.76 -0.50 21.06
N LEU A 18 -5.04 0.71 21.53
CA LEU A 18 -6.30 1.42 21.22
C LEU A 18 -6.38 1.84 19.75
N PHE A 19 -5.25 2.24 19.16
CA PHE A 19 -5.15 2.62 17.74
C PHE A 19 -4.72 1.47 16.82
N SER A 20 -4.64 0.25 17.33
CA SER A 20 -4.27 -0.96 16.56
C SER A 20 -2.91 -0.84 15.84
N GLU A 21 -1.96 -0.15 16.45
CA GLU A 21 -0.56 -0.09 16.04
C GLU A 21 0.20 -1.32 16.58
N ALA A 22 1.50 -1.45 16.26
CA ALA A 22 2.32 -2.55 16.75
C ALA A 22 2.53 -2.45 18.28
N ALA A 23 1.71 -3.17 19.04
CA ALA A 23 1.67 -3.09 20.52
C ALA A 23 2.86 -3.78 21.22
N ARG A 24 3.56 -4.69 20.55
CA ARG A 24 4.77 -5.35 21.08
C ARG A 24 6.01 -4.57 20.66
N PRO A 25 7.02 -4.45 21.53
CA PRO A 25 8.30 -3.89 21.11
C PRO A 25 8.90 -4.81 20.04
N THR A 26 8.97 -4.29 18.82
CA THR A 26 9.50 -4.99 17.66
C THR A 26 10.78 -4.32 17.19
N ASP A 27 11.74 -5.13 16.73
CA ASP A 27 12.98 -4.62 16.16
C ASP A 27 12.73 -3.67 14.97
N LEU A 28 13.62 -2.71 14.79
CA LEU A 28 13.58 -1.76 13.66
C LEU A 28 13.54 -2.47 12.30
N LYS A 29 14.19 -3.64 12.18
CA LYS A 29 14.15 -4.46 10.95
C LYS A 29 12.78 -5.10 10.73
N SER A 30 12.12 -5.53 11.80
CA SER A 30 10.81 -6.20 11.76
C SER A 30 9.68 -5.23 11.46
N MET A 31 9.82 -3.95 11.86
CA MET A 31 8.88 -2.88 11.48
C MET A 31 8.74 -2.68 9.98
N LYS A 32 9.72 -3.10 9.17
CA LYS A 32 9.63 -3.11 7.69
C LYS A 32 8.43 -3.93 7.19
N VAL A 33 8.06 -4.99 7.89
CA VAL A 33 6.91 -5.82 7.50
C VAL A 33 5.61 -5.04 7.64
N VAL A 34 5.46 -4.27 8.72
CA VAL A 34 4.30 -3.39 8.93
C VAL A 34 4.21 -2.38 7.78
N THR A 35 5.32 -1.73 7.40
CA THR A 35 5.33 -0.76 6.30
C THR A 35 5.01 -1.39 4.94
N LEU A 36 5.47 -2.62 4.69
CA LEU A 36 5.20 -3.32 3.44
C LEU A 36 3.72 -3.67 3.27
N PHE A 37 3.00 -3.91 4.36
CA PHE A 37 1.57 -4.24 4.32
C PHE A 37 0.67 -3.00 4.47
N SER A 38 1.17 -1.92 5.07
CA SER A 38 0.44 -0.65 5.10
C SER A 38 0.40 0.03 3.74
N GLU A 39 1.44 -0.15 2.91
CA GLU A 39 1.52 0.44 1.58
C GLU A 39 1.08 -0.52 0.47
N GLN A 40 0.54 0.02 -0.62
CA GLN A 40 0.27 -0.77 -1.81
C GLN A 40 1.59 -1.12 -2.51
N PRO A 41 1.84 -2.41 -2.85
CA PRO A 41 3.06 -2.79 -3.52
C PRO A 41 3.13 -2.13 -4.90
N MET A 42 4.33 -1.70 -5.28
CA MET A 42 4.60 -0.98 -6.54
C MET A 42 3.97 -1.66 -7.76
N ALA A 43 4.10 -2.98 -7.86
CA ALA A 43 3.58 -3.75 -8.99
C ALA A 43 2.04 -3.76 -9.11
N LYS A 44 1.30 -3.40 -8.05
CA LYS A 44 -0.17 -3.27 -8.08
C LYS A 44 -0.62 -1.82 -8.29
N LYS A 45 0.29 -0.85 -8.28
CA LYS A 45 -0.08 0.55 -8.48
C LYS A 45 -0.59 0.71 -9.90
N LYS A 46 -1.69 1.46 -10.04
CA LYS A 46 -2.34 1.72 -11.34
C LYS A 46 -1.35 2.29 -12.37
N GLU A 47 -0.48 3.18 -11.91
CA GLU A 47 0.60 3.77 -12.71
C GLU A 47 1.52 2.71 -13.33
N THR A 48 1.76 1.59 -12.64
CA THR A 48 2.63 0.52 -13.13
C THR A 48 1.85 -0.51 -13.95
N CYS A 49 0.66 -0.93 -13.51
CA CYS A 49 -0.13 -1.94 -14.21
C CYS A 49 -0.70 -1.43 -15.53
N ASP A 50 -1.29 -0.23 -15.52
CA ASP A 50 -2.02 0.35 -16.65
C ASP A 50 -1.13 1.29 -17.48
N TRP A 51 0.19 1.07 -17.47
CA TRP A 51 1.15 1.94 -18.15
C TRP A 51 0.88 2.02 -19.66
N TYR A 52 0.57 0.89 -20.29
CA TYR A 52 0.20 0.84 -21.70
C TYR A 52 -1.31 0.74 -21.87
N PRO A 53 -1.91 1.61 -22.70
CA PRO A 53 -3.31 1.46 -23.05
C PRO A 53 -3.50 0.18 -23.87
N ASN A 54 -4.71 -0.39 -23.85
CA ASN A 54 -5.00 -1.63 -24.56
C ASN A 54 -5.10 -1.39 -26.08
N HIS A 55 -3.98 -1.42 -26.79
CA HIS A 55 -3.92 -1.17 -28.24
C HIS A 55 -4.76 -2.13 -29.07
N ASN A 56 -4.92 -3.38 -28.61
CA ASN A 56 -5.73 -4.37 -29.31
C ASN A 56 -7.20 -3.94 -29.36
N THR A 57 -7.71 -3.35 -28.27
CA THR A 57 -9.08 -2.82 -28.25
C THR A 57 -9.27 -1.66 -29.22
N TYR A 58 -8.33 -0.71 -29.28
CA TYR A 58 -8.42 0.40 -30.23
C TYR A 58 -8.34 -0.09 -31.67
N PHE A 59 -7.39 -0.97 -31.97
CA PHE A 59 -7.22 -1.52 -33.31
C PHE A 59 -8.46 -2.29 -33.77
N ALA A 60 -8.98 -3.19 -32.94
CA ALA A 60 -10.17 -3.96 -33.24
C ALA A 60 -11.40 -3.05 -33.42
N LEU A 61 -11.61 -2.10 -32.51
CA LEU A 61 -12.71 -1.15 -32.57
C LEU A 61 -12.67 -0.33 -33.86
N MET A 62 -11.54 0.29 -34.17
CA MET A 62 -11.39 1.10 -35.39
C MET A 62 -11.53 0.25 -36.67
N GLY A 63 -11.06 -1.00 -36.64
CA GLY A 63 -11.28 -1.95 -37.73
C GLY A 63 -12.76 -2.26 -37.94
N THR A 64 -13.51 -2.53 -36.86
CA THR A 64 -14.95 -2.80 -36.94
C THR A 64 -15.73 -1.58 -37.44
N LEU A 65 -15.43 -0.38 -36.94
CA LEU A 65 -16.07 0.86 -37.39
C LEU A 65 -15.82 1.10 -38.88
N ARG A 66 -14.58 0.91 -39.35
CA ARG A 66 -14.24 0.99 -40.76
C ARG A 66 -15.06 0.04 -41.63
N PHE A 67 -15.27 -1.20 -41.19
CA PHE A 67 -16.09 -2.17 -41.94
C PHE A 67 -17.59 -1.82 -41.93
N LEU A 68 -18.06 -1.15 -40.89
CA LEU A 68 -19.43 -0.65 -40.79
C LEU A 68 -19.64 0.67 -41.56
N GLY A 69 -18.56 1.29 -42.05
CA GLY A 69 -18.62 2.58 -42.75
C GLY A 69 -18.87 3.78 -41.83
N LEU A 70 -18.54 3.64 -40.54
CA LEU A 70 -18.62 4.67 -39.50
C LEU A 70 -17.26 5.36 -39.29
#